data_AF-A0A2V6Z096-F1
#
_entry.id   AF-A0A2V6Z096-F1
#
_cell.length_a   1.000
_cell.length_b   1.000
_cell.length_c   1.000
_cell.angle_alpha   90.00
_cell.angle_beta   90.00
_cell.angle_gamma   90.00
#
_symmetry.space_group_name_H-M   'P 1'
#
loop_
_entity.id
_entity.type
_entity.pdbx_description
1 polymer ?
#
loop_
_entity_poly.entity_id
_entity_poly.type
_entity_poly.pdbx_seq_one_letter_code
_entity_poly.pdbx_strand_id
1 'polypeptide(L)' 'MAEVARVPAQEARQKVTGGRALLVCAYEDEAKCNTIKLDGAISLKSFEARVPSLGRNQEVIFYCA' A
#
# COMPACT_ATOMS: atom_id res chain seq x y z
N MET A 1 -11.15 -12.45 -13.29
CA MET A 1 -10.27 -11.66 -12.40
C MET A 1 -10.49 -10.20 -12.75
N ALA A 2 -10.87 -9.36 -11.79
CA ALA A 2 -11.00 -7.93 -12.05
C ALA A 2 -9.61 -7.33 -12.27
N GLU A 3 -9.45 -6.52 -13.32
CA GLU A 3 -8.23 -5.76 -13.53
C GLU A 3 -8.09 -4.72 -12.41
N VAL A 4 -6.94 -4.71 -11.73
CA VAL A 4 -6.66 -3.73 -10.68
C VAL A 4 -6.29 -2.41 -11.34
N ALA A 5 -7.04 -1.34 -11.04
CA ALA A 5 -6.78 -0.02 -11.59
C ALA A 5 -5.41 0.51 -11.12
N ARG A 6 -4.57 0.96 -12.06
CA ARG A 6 -3.33 1.66 -11.76
C ARG A 6 -3.66 3.12 -11.45
N VAL A 7 -2.98 3.67 -10.44
CA VAL A 7 -3.08 5.08 -10.07
C VAL A 7 -1.72 5.76 -10.24
N PRO A 8 -1.68 7.03 -10.67
CA PRO A 8 -0.43 7.78 -10.73
C PRO A 8 0.11 8.03 -9.32
N ALA A 9 1.44 8.04 -9.17
CA ALA A 9 2.10 8.18 -7.86
C ALA A 9 1.68 9.45 -7.11
N GLN A 10 1.42 10.55 -7.82
CA GLN A 10 0.93 11.80 -7.23
C GLN A 10 -0.45 11.64 -6.59
N GLU A 11 -1.37 10.94 -7.25
CA GLU A 11 -2.70 10.67 -6.71
C GLU A 11 -2.61 9.73 -5.51
N ALA A 12 -1.81 8.66 -5.60
CA ALA A 12 -1.58 7.74 -4.49
C ALA A 12 -1.07 8.50 -3.25
N ARG A 13 -0.08 9.38 -3.42
CA ARG A 13 0.43 10.23 -2.33
C ARG A 13 -0.68 11.08 -1.71
N GLN A 14 -1.48 11.79 -2.51
CA GLN A 14 -2.57 12.63 -1.99
C GLN A 14 -3.63 11.85 -1.21
N LYS A 15 -3.96 10.63 -1.66
CA LYS A 15 -4.93 9.78 -0.96
C LYS A 15 -4.38 9.27 0.37
N VAL A 16 -3.11 8.87 0.40
CA VAL A 16 -2.44 8.34 1.59
C VAL A 16 -2.24 9.42 2.64
N THR A 17 -1.72 10.59 2.25
CA THR A 17 -1.58 11.74 3.18
C THR A 17 -2.92 12.27 3.67
N GLY A 18 -3.99 12.07 2.89
CA GLY A 18 -5.35 12.42 3.28
C GLY A 18 -6.07 11.34 4.11
N GLY A 19 -5.41 10.23 4.47
CA GLY A 19 -6.00 9.14 5.24
C GLY A 19 -7.07 8.32 4.51
N ARG A 20 -7.18 8.48 3.18
CA ARG A 20 -8.20 7.82 2.35
C ARG A 20 -7.74 6.45 1.82
N ALA A 21 -6.44 6.23 1.75
CA ALA A 21 -5.85 5.00 1.23
C ALA A 21 -4.67 4.53 2.09
N LEU A 22 -4.47 3.21 2.12
CA LEU A 22 -3.25 2.60 2.66
C LEU A 22 -2.25 2.36 1.54
N LEU A 23 -1.01 2.81 1.74
CA LEU A 23 0.08 2.51 0.82
C LEU A 23 0.84 1.27 1.29
N VAL A 24 0.90 0.25 0.45
CA VAL A 24 1.54 -1.03 0.75
C VAL A 24 2.74 -1.23 -0.17
N CYS A 25 3.89 -1.37 0.46
CA CYS A 25 5.12 -1.80 -0.19
C CYS A 25 5.02 -3.31 -0.45
N ALA A 26 4.77 -3.67 -1.70
CA ALA A 26 4.43 -5.03 -2.13
C ALA A 26 5.64 -5.89 -2.51
N TYR A 27 6.85 -5.46 -2.14
CA TYR A 27 8.04 -6.30 -2.29
C TYR A 27 7.95 -7.48 -1.33
N GLU A 28 8.18 -8.70 -1.85
CA GLU A 28 8.24 -9.92 -1.02
C GLU A 28 9.40 -9.86 0.00
N ASP A 29 10.48 -9.17 -0.37
CA ASP A 29 11.64 -8.95 0.47
C ASP A 29 11.42 -7.75 1.41
N GLU A 30 11.24 -8.04 2.70
CA GLU A 30 11.05 -7.04 3.74
C GLU A 30 12.27 -6.11 3.91
N ALA A 31 13.49 -6.61 3.70
CA ALA A 31 14.70 -5.81 3.82
C ALA A 31 14.82 -4.79 2.67
N LYS A 32 14.47 -5.20 1.45
CA LYS A 32 14.34 -4.26 0.32
C LYS A 32 13.28 -3.21 0.64
N CYS A 33 12.11 -3.66 1.07
CA CYS A 33 11.02 -2.77 1.42
C CYS A 33 11.43 -1.73 2.46
N ASN A 34 12.12 -2.12 3.53
CA ASN A 34 12.59 -1.20 4.57
C ASN A 34 13.59 -0.15 4.07
N THR A 35 14.36 -0.47 3.02
CA THR A 35 15.35 0.43 2.44
C THR A 35 14.73 1.45 1.49
N ILE A 36 13.73 1.03 0.70
CA ILE A 36 13.09 1.86 -0.35
C ILE A 36 11.69 2.35 0.04
N LYS A 37 11.29 2.15 1.29
CA LYS A 37 9.93 2.42 1.76
C LYS A 37 9.58 3.88 1.54
N LEU A 38 8.53 4.12 0.77
CA LEU A 38 7.94 5.44 0.67
C LEU A 38 7.36 5.87 2.02
N ASP A 39 7.47 7.16 2.32
CA ASP A 39 6.90 7.73 3.54
C ASP A 39 5.40 7.45 3.64
N GLY A 40 4.95 7.07 4.84
CA GLY A 40 3.55 6.65 5.08
C GLY A 40 3.19 5.24 4.61
N ALA A 41 4.10 4.50 3.97
CA ALA A 41 3.83 3.11 3.55
C ALA A 41 4.05 2.08 4.67
N ILE A 42 3.27 1.00 4.61
CA ILE A 42 3.44 -0.21 5.42
C ILE A 42 4.02 -1.35 4.56
N SER A 43 4.73 -2.29 5.19
CA SER A 43 5.21 -3.49 4.50
C SER A 43 4.05 -4.44 4.17
N LEU A 44 4.23 -5.30 3.18
CA LEU A 44 3.26 -6.35 2.84
C LEU A 44 2.88 -7.19 4.07
N LYS A 45 3.86 -7.62 4.86
CA LYS A 45 3.63 -8.36 6.11
C LYS A 45 2.78 -7.60 7.14
N SER A 46 3.00 -6.29 7.27
CA SER A 46 2.19 -5.44 8.14
C SER A 46 0.75 -5.29 7.64
N PHE A 47 0.58 -5.26 6.31
CA PHE A 47 -0.74 -5.26 5.69
C PHE A 47 -1.47 -6.57 5.95
N GLU A 48 -0.83 -7.73 5.71
CA GLU A 48 -1.40 -9.06 5.96
C GLU A 48 -1.86 -9.22 7.42
N ALA A 49 -1.08 -8.74 8.39
CA ALA A 49 -1.47 -8.74 9.79
C ALA A 49 -2.70 -7.86 10.10
N ARG A 50 -2.96 -6.83 9.27
CA ARG A 50 -4.12 -5.93 9.39
C ARG A 50 -5.33 -6.37 8.57
N VAL A 51 -5.17 -7.27 7.59
CA VAL A 51 -6.28 -7.78 6.75
C VAL A 51 -7.52 -8.18 7.57
N PRO A 52 -7.40 -8.89 8.71
CA PRO A 52 -8.57 -9.30 9.49
C PRO A 52 -9.37 -8.14 10.09
N SER A 53 -8.74 -6.98 10.30
CA SER A 53 -9.36 -5.79 10.91
C SER A 53 -9.71 -4.69 9.89
N LEU A 54 -9.35 -4.89 8.62
CA LEU A 54 -9.58 -3.91 7.56
C LEU A 54 -11.02 -3.98 7.04
N GLY A 55 -11.69 -2.82 7.04
CA GLY A 55 -12.99 -2.68 6.40
C GLY A 55 -12.89 -2.80 4.88
N ARG A 56 -13.91 -3.37 4.23
CA ARG A 56 -13.96 -3.54 2.76
C ARG A 56 -13.96 -2.22 1.98
N ASN A 57 -14.24 -1.10 2.63
CA ASN A 57 -14.21 0.23 2.03
C ASN A 57 -12.82 0.88 2.08
N GLN A 58 -11.85 0.27 2.76
CA GLN A 58 -10.51 0.80 2.81
C GLN A 58 -9.82 0.60 1.46
N GLU A 59 -9.50 1.71 0.77
CA GLU A 59 -8.70 1.64 -0.44
C GLU A 59 -7.26 1.23 -0.07
N VAL A 60 -6.69 0.30 -0.82
CA VAL A 60 -5.33 -0.21 -0.64
C VAL A 60 -4.59 -0.04 -1.96
N ILE A 61 -3.45 0.64 -1.91
CA ILE A 61 -2.61 0.91 -3.07
C ILE A 61 -1.31 0.12 -2.87
N PHE A 62 -1.05 -0.83 -3.77
CA PHE A 62 0.18 -1.60 -3.78
C PHE A 62 1.20 -0.95 -4.72
N TYR A 63 2.46 -0.92 -4.30
CA TYR A 63 3.57 -0.54 -5.18
C TYR A 63 4.72 -1.54 -5.08
N CYS A 64 5.33 -1.81 -6.23
CA CYS A 64 6.55 -2.58 -6.42
C CYS A 64 7.29 -2.02 -7.65
N ALA A 65 8.48 -2.55 -7.94
CA ALA A 65 9.18 -2.35 -9.21
C ALA A 65 9.15 -3.62 -10.04
#